data_AF-A0A7Y6AA78-F1
#
_entry.id   AF-A0A7Y6AA78-F1
#
_cell.length_a   1.000
_cell.length_b   1.000
_cell.length_c   1.000
_cell.angle_alpha   90.00
_cell.angle_beta   90.00
_cell.angle_gamma   90.00
#
_symmetry.space_group_name_H-M   'P 1'
#
loop_
_entity.id
_entity.type
_entity.pdbx_description
1 polymer ?
#
loop_
_entity_poly.entity_id
_entity_poly.type
_entity_poly.pdbx_seq_one_letter_code
_entity_poly.pdbx_strand_id
1 'polypeptide(L)'
;MTAADRHPPEEPAAAWRDFCARMADLGDRILAPEYPGTEHDRAEGFRHLANQVACWLTYQLGSTDPRYPALFTHNNLVYRWGGPNVDQNARRAPVAADGTYRLSVVMNACEKFIVQVKAGNMHAGVRGVSAEVDSEALGLGPGDTAEILLSATRPEGHDGPWIALAPEARLLHVRDYYFDWQPAQPAMFALERLDTQDVPRPPTAPAHIAQLLGDAAQMVEQSLTYWNTWTEQNATAQPPNTFSTPAFVEGGVQDIMYAFADVRLGPDDALLVSVDPGQAAQWNAQLQSMGWFESLDFTHRPTSVNHRQAHRGPDGRAVLVIAGRDPGVPNWLDTEGRERVFCTHRWTGAREEPYLAAKLVPIGEVRGHLPADTPVVDGAARDAERRRRAAHAAWRFRA
;
A
#
# COMPACT_ATOMS: atom_id res chain seq x y z
N MET A 1 13.11 29.78 4.12
CA MET A 1 12.58 28.95 5.21
C MET A 1 12.05 27.68 4.61
N THR A 2 12.51 26.52 5.08
CA THR A 2 11.91 25.26 4.65
C THR A 2 10.51 25.14 5.28
N ALA A 3 9.61 24.36 4.69
CA ALA A 3 8.27 24.12 5.25
C ALA A 3 8.31 23.55 6.68
N ALA A 4 9.46 23.00 7.10
CA ALA A 4 9.66 22.41 8.44
C ALA A 4 9.78 23.46 9.58
N ASP A 5 9.99 24.74 9.28
CA ASP A 5 10.22 25.78 10.31
C ASP A 5 9.00 26.70 10.56
N ARG A 6 7.87 26.51 9.86
CA ARG A 6 6.65 27.30 10.08
C ARG A 6 5.83 26.72 11.22
N HIS A 7 5.72 27.45 12.32
CA HIS A 7 4.71 27.16 13.34
C HIS A 7 3.33 27.52 12.81
N PRO A 8 2.31 26.63 12.95
CA PRO A 8 0.96 26.96 12.54
C PRO A 8 0.44 28.14 13.38
N PRO A 9 -0.39 29.03 12.81
CA PRO A 9 -1.07 30.06 13.58
C PRO A 9 -1.88 29.43 14.72
N GLU A 10 -1.83 29.97 15.94
CA GLU A 10 -2.56 29.41 17.08
C GLU A 10 -4.09 29.56 16.97
N GLU A 11 -4.55 30.54 16.17
CA GLU A 11 -5.97 30.81 15.95
C GLU A 11 -6.54 29.92 14.83
N PRO A 12 -7.64 29.18 15.05
CA PRO A 12 -8.20 28.25 14.06
C PRO A 12 -8.49 28.87 12.69
N ALA A 13 -9.02 30.10 12.64
CA ALA A 13 -9.34 30.74 11.37
C ALA A 13 -8.07 31.11 10.58
N ALA A 14 -7.02 31.56 11.25
CA ALA A 14 -5.72 31.80 10.63
C ALA A 14 -5.07 30.48 10.15
N ALA A 15 -5.11 29.42 10.96
CA ALA A 15 -4.59 28.10 10.58
C ALA A 15 -5.32 27.51 9.36
N TRP A 16 -6.65 27.70 9.27
CA TRP A 16 -7.42 27.30 8.10
C TRP A 16 -6.99 28.03 6.83
N ARG A 17 -6.80 29.36 6.91
CA ARG A 17 -6.32 30.15 5.76
C ARG A 17 -4.92 29.73 5.34
N ASP A 18 -4.02 29.47 6.29
CA ASP A 18 -2.68 28.94 6.00
C ASP A 18 -2.73 27.58 5.32
N PHE A 19 -3.54 26.64 5.84
CA PHE A 19 -3.78 25.35 5.21
C PHE A 19 -4.20 25.50 3.74
N CYS A 20 -5.22 26.32 3.46
CA CYS A 20 -5.69 26.55 2.11
C CYS A 20 -4.62 27.16 1.19
N ALA A 21 -3.86 28.15 1.69
CA ALA A 21 -2.78 28.77 0.92
C ALA A 21 -1.69 27.75 0.54
N ARG A 22 -1.29 26.89 1.48
CA ARG A 22 -0.31 25.82 1.23
C ARG A 22 -0.79 24.79 0.20
N MET A 23 -2.09 24.45 0.22
CA MET A 23 -2.66 23.55 -0.79
C MET A 23 -2.72 24.20 -2.17
N ALA A 24 -2.94 25.52 -2.26
CA ALA A 24 -2.85 26.26 -3.51
C ALA A 24 -1.42 26.26 -4.06
N ASP A 25 -0.42 26.56 -3.22
CA ASP A 25 1.01 26.53 -3.59
C ASP A 25 1.43 25.12 -4.08
N LEU A 26 0.92 24.06 -3.46
CA LEU A 26 1.13 22.69 -3.90
C LEU A 26 0.49 22.40 -5.27
N GLY A 27 -0.68 22.98 -5.55
CA GLY A 27 -1.35 22.88 -6.84
C GLY A 27 -0.48 23.44 -7.97
N ASP A 28 0.24 24.52 -7.73
CA ASP A 28 1.22 25.05 -8.69
C ASP A 28 2.47 24.17 -8.77
N ARG A 29 2.94 23.66 -7.62
CA ARG A 29 4.16 22.86 -7.55
C ARG A 29 4.09 21.56 -8.34
N ILE A 30 2.95 20.86 -8.35
CA ILE A 30 2.81 19.59 -9.09
C ILE A 30 2.86 19.76 -10.61
N LEU A 31 2.89 21.00 -11.11
CA LEU A 31 3.08 21.33 -12.53
C LEU A 31 4.56 21.50 -12.91
N ALA A 32 5.47 21.45 -11.94
CA ALA A 32 6.90 21.62 -12.17
C ALA A 32 7.51 20.43 -12.94
N PRO A 33 8.64 20.61 -13.66
CA PRO A 33 9.19 19.58 -14.55
C PRO A 33 9.62 18.27 -13.89
N GLU A 34 9.83 18.25 -12.57
CA GLU A 34 10.15 17.04 -11.82
C GLU A 34 8.94 16.12 -11.58
N TYR A 35 7.72 16.56 -11.92
CA TYR A 35 6.51 15.75 -11.86
C TYR A 35 6.10 15.25 -13.26
N PRO A 36 5.34 14.14 -13.35
CA PRO A 36 4.77 13.65 -14.61
C PRO A 36 3.99 14.74 -15.38
N GLY A 37 4.30 14.89 -16.67
CA GLY A 37 4.02 16.13 -17.41
C GLY A 37 2.96 16.07 -18.51
N THR A 38 2.45 14.89 -18.89
CA THR A 38 1.40 14.80 -19.93
C THR A 38 0.06 15.36 -19.44
N GLU A 39 -0.89 15.62 -20.34
CA GLU A 39 -2.23 16.09 -19.95
C GLU A 39 -2.92 15.11 -19.00
N HIS A 40 -2.83 13.81 -19.30
CA HIS A 40 -3.35 12.74 -18.46
C HIS A 40 -2.67 12.71 -17.09
N ASP A 41 -1.33 12.78 -17.06
CA ASP A 41 -0.56 12.80 -15.82
C ASP A 41 -0.93 13.98 -14.91
N ARG A 42 -1.15 15.16 -15.49
CA ARG A 42 -1.54 16.37 -14.76
C ARG A 42 -2.93 16.23 -14.14
N ALA A 43 -3.89 15.69 -14.89
CA ALA A 43 -5.23 15.42 -14.37
C ALA A 43 -5.16 14.45 -13.18
N GLU A 44 -4.33 13.41 -13.28
CA GLU A 44 -4.09 12.49 -12.18
C GLU A 44 -3.37 13.12 -10.99
N GLY A 45 -2.43 14.02 -11.24
CA GLY A 45 -1.74 14.78 -10.20
C GLY A 45 -2.69 15.60 -9.35
N PHE A 46 -3.64 16.32 -9.97
CA PHE A 46 -4.66 17.06 -9.22
C PHE A 46 -5.65 16.14 -8.48
N ARG A 47 -6.03 15.00 -9.08
CA ARG A 47 -6.82 13.97 -8.38
C ARG A 47 -6.06 13.44 -7.16
N HIS A 48 -4.76 13.18 -7.30
CA HIS A 48 -3.91 12.70 -6.23
C HIS A 48 -3.72 13.77 -5.13
N LEU A 49 -3.52 15.05 -5.50
CA LEU A 49 -3.47 16.15 -4.52
C LEU A 49 -4.77 16.24 -3.72
N ALA A 50 -5.93 16.22 -4.39
CA ALA A 50 -7.23 16.21 -3.71
C ALA A 50 -7.40 14.99 -2.79
N ASN A 51 -6.89 13.83 -3.22
CA ASN A 51 -6.87 12.61 -2.42
C ASN A 51 -6.03 12.78 -1.15
N GLN A 52 -4.81 13.29 -1.28
CA GLN A 52 -3.88 13.52 -0.18
C GLN A 52 -4.48 14.49 0.83
N VAL A 53 -5.10 15.59 0.36
CA VAL A 53 -5.83 16.54 1.22
C VAL A 53 -6.90 15.84 2.04
N ALA A 54 -7.77 15.07 1.37
CA ALA A 54 -8.84 14.33 2.05
C ALA A 54 -8.29 13.28 3.03
N CYS A 55 -7.26 12.53 2.63
CA CYS A 55 -6.61 11.50 3.43
C CYS A 55 -6.05 12.08 4.73
N TRP A 56 -5.20 13.10 4.63
CA TRP A 56 -4.49 13.63 5.78
C TRP A 56 -5.39 14.42 6.71
N LEU A 57 -6.36 15.18 6.19
CA LEU A 57 -7.40 15.78 7.05
C LEU A 57 -8.20 14.71 7.80
N THR A 58 -8.63 13.65 7.12
CA THR A 58 -9.40 12.56 7.77
C THR A 58 -8.61 11.90 8.88
N TYR A 59 -7.33 11.61 8.65
CA TYR A 59 -6.48 10.98 9.67
C TYR A 59 -6.25 11.91 10.85
N GLN A 60 -5.97 13.20 10.60
CA GLN A 60 -5.77 14.13 11.70
C GLN A 60 -7.06 14.31 12.51
N LEU A 61 -8.22 14.38 11.85
CA LEU A 61 -9.52 14.55 12.51
C LEU A 61 -9.94 13.32 13.33
N GLY A 62 -9.73 12.13 12.77
CA GLY A 62 -10.29 10.90 13.33
C GLY A 62 -9.36 10.13 14.27
N SER A 63 -8.04 10.33 14.20
CA SER A 63 -7.11 9.32 14.73
C SER A 63 -5.73 9.85 15.12
N THR A 64 -5.70 10.86 15.99
CA THR A 64 -4.45 11.47 16.51
C THR A 64 -4.20 11.27 17.99
N ASP A 65 -5.25 11.04 18.79
CA ASP A 65 -5.11 10.88 20.24
C ASP A 65 -4.98 9.39 20.62
N PRO A 66 -3.80 8.93 21.06
CA PRO A 66 -3.60 7.54 21.46
C PRO A 66 -4.35 7.15 22.74
N ARG A 67 -4.99 8.11 23.46
CA ARG A 67 -5.89 7.81 24.57
C ARG A 67 -7.28 7.35 24.11
N TYR A 68 -7.64 7.74 22.89
CA TYR A 68 -8.94 7.45 22.27
C TYR A 68 -8.70 6.87 20.87
N PRO A 69 -7.99 5.73 20.77
CA PRO A 69 -7.59 5.19 19.49
C PRO A 69 -8.82 4.77 18.68
N ALA A 70 -8.75 4.98 17.37
CA ALA A 70 -9.68 4.42 16.41
C ALA A 70 -8.85 3.82 15.27
N LEU A 71 -9.16 2.58 14.90
CA LEU A 71 -8.59 1.99 13.68
C LEU A 71 -9.25 2.66 12.48
N PHE A 72 -8.45 3.33 11.68
CA PHE A 72 -8.87 3.87 10.40
C PHE A 72 -8.24 3.09 9.27
N THR A 73 -8.97 2.96 8.16
CA THR A 73 -8.44 2.33 6.96
C THR A 73 -7.36 3.21 6.37
N HIS A 74 -6.15 2.68 6.36
CA HIS A 74 -4.96 3.28 5.81
C HIS A 74 -4.66 2.65 4.47
N ASN A 75 -4.88 3.38 3.38
CA ASN A 75 -4.97 2.87 2.01
C ASN A 75 -6.24 2.05 1.72
N ASN A 76 -7.11 2.61 0.87
CA ASN A 76 -8.33 1.97 0.36
C ASN A 76 -8.53 2.36 -1.12
N LEU A 77 -9.72 2.15 -1.67
CA LEU A 77 -10.02 2.54 -3.07
C LEU A 77 -9.97 4.05 -3.31
N VAL A 78 -10.09 4.84 -2.25
CA VAL A 78 -9.99 6.30 -2.29
C VAL A 78 -8.54 6.68 -2.00
N TYR A 79 -8.07 6.50 -0.77
CA TYR A 79 -6.73 6.89 -0.32
C TYR A 79 -5.70 5.89 -0.87
N ARG A 80 -4.89 6.30 -1.85
CA ARG A 80 -3.83 5.44 -2.40
C ARG A 80 -2.56 6.25 -2.50
N TRP A 81 -1.52 5.79 -1.82
CA TRP A 81 -0.20 6.41 -1.89
C TRP A 81 0.86 5.48 -1.29
N GLY A 82 2.11 5.65 -1.69
CA GLY A 82 3.21 4.85 -1.16
C GLY A 82 3.20 3.39 -1.63
N GLY A 83 2.64 3.12 -2.80
CA GLY A 83 2.65 1.80 -3.43
C GLY A 83 1.98 0.71 -2.59
N PRO A 84 0.72 0.91 -2.12
CA PRO A 84 0.05 -0.07 -1.29
C PRO A 84 -0.07 -1.40 -2.05
N ASN A 85 0.12 -2.50 -1.33
CA ASN A 85 -0.08 -3.83 -1.91
C ASN A 85 -1.59 -4.01 -2.19
N VAL A 86 -1.95 -4.30 -3.44
CA VAL A 86 -3.36 -4.46 -3.85
C VAL A 86 -4.01 -5.74 -3.33
N ASP A 87 -3.25 -6.67 -2.76
CA ASP A 87 -3.77 -7.87 -2.10
C ASP A 87 -4.12 -7.63 -0.63
N GLN A 88 -3.93 -6.41 -0.10
CA GLN A 88 -4.16 -6.13 1.31
C GLN A 88 -5.22 -5.06 1.54
N ASN A 89 -5.85 -5.11 2.70
CA ASN A 89 -6.32 -3.93 3.41
C ASN A 89 -5.22 -3.50 4.39
N ALA A 90 -5.14 -2.21 4.66
CA ALA A 90 -4.27 -1.71 5.70
C ALA A 90 -5.05 -0.76 6.62
N ARG A 91 -4.71 -0.80 7.90
CA ARG A 91 -5.38 -0.05 8.96
C ARG A 91 -4.35 0.50 9.92
N ARG A 92 -4.62 1.66 10.47
CA ARG A 92 -3.71 2.31 11.41
C ARG A 92 -4.46 2.90 12.59
N ALA A 93 -3.75 3.06 13.69
CA ALA A 93 -4.21 3.81 14.86
C ALA A 93 -3.01 4.35 15.63
N PRO A 94 -3.11 5.54 16.25
CA PRO A 94 -2.09 6.02 17.16
C PRO A 94 -2.05 5.13 18.41
N VAL A 95 -0.85 4.86 18.90
CA VAL A 95 -0.61 4.20 20.19
C VAL A 95 0.45 4.97 20.96
N ALA A 96 0.44 4.85 22.28
CA ALA A 96 1.46 5.43 23.15
C ALA A 96 2.16 4.32 23.92
N ALA A 97 3.46 4.49 24.14
CA ALA A 97 4.28 3.51 24.86
C ALA A 97 3.81 3.24 26.30
N ASP A 98 3.15 4.22 26.92
CA ASP A 98 2.61 4.13 28.28
C ASP A 98 1.20 3.53 28.35
N GLY A 99 0.56 3.26 27.21
CA GLY A 99 -0.79 2.73 27.16
C GLY A 99 -0.85 1.21 27.24
N THR A 100 -2.02 0.70 27.62
CA THR A 100 -2.35 -0.72 27.52
C THR A 100 -3.53 -0.91 26.58
N TYR A 101 -3.35 -1.67 25.51
CA TYR A 101 -4.34 -1.82 24.45
C TYR A 101 -4.75 -3.29 24.24
N ARG A 102 -5.97 -3.49 23.76
CA ARG A 102 -6.46 -4.77 23.23
C ARG A 102 -6.77 -4.61 21.75
N LEU A 103 -6.15 -5.45 20.91
CA LEU A 103 -6.52 -5.64 19.52
C LEU A 103 -7.33 -6.93 19.40
N SER A 104 -8.64 -6.79 19.19
CA SER A 104 -9.54 -7.93 18.92
C SER A 104 -9.59 -8.19 17.42
N VAL A 105 -9.49 -9.46 17.03
CA VAL A 105 -9.41 -9.91 15.64
C VAL A 105 -10.47 -10.97 15.37
N VAL A 106 -11.18 -10.82 14.25
CA VAL A 106 -11.97 -11.88 13.62
C VAL A 106 -11.46 -12.03 12.20
N MET A 107 -10.83 -13.16 11.89
CA MET A 107 -10.14 -13.39 10.62
C MET A 107 -11.09 -13.42 9.44
N ASN A 108 -12.27 -14.03 9.58
CA ASN A 108 -13.19 -14.27 8.46
C ASN A 108 -12.43 -14.87 7.26
N ALA A 109 -12.49 -14.24 6.06
CA ALA A 109 -11.77 -14.70 4.87
C ALA A 109 -10.30 -14.23 4.78
N CYS A 110 -9.80 -13.49 5.77
CA CYS A 110 -8.40 -13.05 5.79
C CYS A 110 -7.48 -14.25 5.88
N GLU A 111 -6.48 -14.28 5.00
CA GLU A 111 -5.56 -15.40 4.89
C GLU A 111 -4.29 -15.21 5.70
N LYS A 112 -3.89 -13.95 5.87
CA LYS A 112 -2.74 -13.54 6.69
C LYS A 112 -2.96 -12.12 7.17
N PHE A 113 -2.59 -11.81 8.40
CA PHE A 113 -2.35 -10.40 8.78
C PHE A 113 -0.96 -10.20 9.35
N ILE A 114 -0.50 -8.97 9.31
CA ILE A 114 0.74 -8.51 9.92
C ILE A 114 0.44 -7.26 10.74
N VAL A 115 0.83 -7.28 12.02
CA VAL A 115 0.76 -6.14 12.93
C VAL A 115 2.17 -5.59 13.13
N GLN A 116 2.36 -4.31 12.83
CA GLN A 116 3.59 -3.57 13.10
C GLN A 116 3.33 -2.44 14.11
N VAL A 117 4.25 -2.25 15.06
CA VAL A 117 4.33 -1.04 15.89
C VAL A 117 5.46 -0.18 15.33
N LYS A 118 5.14 1.07 14.99
CA LYS A 118 6.06 1.99 14.30
C LYS A 118 6.32 3.25 15.10
N ALA A 119 7.51 3.81 14.88
CA ALA A 119 7.91 5.10 15.43
C ALA A 119 7.29 6.30 14.69
N GLY A 120 6.89 6.11 13.42
CA GLY A 120 6.28 7.17 12.62
C GLY A 120 6.13 6.80 11.14
N ASN A 121 6.14 7.84 10.30
CA ASN A 121 5.95 7.75 8.86
C ASN A 121 7.27 7.95 8.11
N MET A 122 7.64 7.02 7.24
CA MET A 122 8.90 7.09 6.49
C MET A 122 9.00 8.33 5.57
N HIS A 123 7.89 8.76 4.97
CA HIS A 123 7.83 9.94 4.12
C HIS A 123 7.89 11.26 4.91
N ALA A 124 7.74 11.18 6.24
CA ALA A 124 8.00 12.27 7.18
C ALA A 124 9.41 12.17 7.82
N GLY A 125 10.27 11.29 7.29
CA GLY A 125 11.64 11.11 7.79
C GLY A 125 11.77 10.23 9.04
N VAL A 126 10.68 9.71 9.59
CA VAL A 126 10.70 8.85 10.78
C VAL A 126 10.55 7.39 10.37
N ARG A 127 11.65 6.64 10.46
CA ARG A 127 11.72 5.20 10.18
C ARG A 127 11.82 4.42 11.49
N GLY A 128 11.41 3.16 11.46
CA GLY A 128 11.50 2.25 12.61
C GLY A 128 10.25 1.42 12.81
N VAL A 129 10.46 0.11 12.97
CA VAL A 129 9.46 -0.88 13.36
C VAL A 129 9.99 -1.51 14.64
N SER A 130 9.36 -1.21 15.77
CA SER A 130 9.82 -1.69 17.08
C SER A 130 9.26 -3.07 17.44
N ALA A 131 8.16 -3.46 16.81
CA ALA A 131 7.61 -4.81 16.88
C ALA A 131 6.88 -5.18 15.59
N GLU A 132 6.97 -6.45 15.20
CA GLU A 132 6.23 -7.05 14.09
C GLU A 132 5.78 -8.46 14.51
N VAL A 133 4.51 -8.79 14.26
CA VAL A 133 4.00 -10.15 14.42
C VAL A 133 3.02 -10.43 13.29
N ASP A 134 3.04 -11.65 12.77
CA ASP A 134 2.07 -12.10 11.78
C ASP A 134 1.12 -13.15 12.36
N SER A 135 0.02 -13.38 11.65
CA SER A 135 -1.01 -14.33 12.08
C SER A 135 -0.49 -15.76 12.17
N GLU A 136 0.50 -16.14 11.36
CA GLU A 136 1.08 -17.49 11.36
C GLU A 136 1.87 -17.75 12.65
N ALA A 137 2.68 -16.78 13.11
CA ALA A 137 3.36 -16.84 14.40
C ALA A 137 2.38 -16.92 15.59
N LEU A 138 1.13 -16.48 15.40
CA LEU A 138 0.05 -16.59 16.38
C LEU A 138 -0.81 -17.85 16.20
N GLY A 139 -0.55 -18.66 15.17
CA GLY A 139 -1.36 -19.83 14.84
C GLY A 139 -2.77 -19.52 14.35
N LEU A 140 -2.98 -18.33 13.76
CA LEU A 140 -4.27 -17.84 13.29
C LEU A 140 -4.41 -17.95 11.77
N GLY A 141 -5.55 -18.48 11.33
CA GLY A 141 -5.95 -18.59 9.92
C GLY A 141 -7.39 -18.12 9.67
N PRO A 142 -7.92 -18.34 8.45
CA PRO A 142 -9.29 -17.97 8.10
C PRO A 142 -10.32 -18.51 9.09
N GLY A 143 -11.24 -17.66 9.54
CA GLY A 143 -12.32 -17.99 10.47
C GLY A 143 -11.97 -17.86 11.96
N ASP A 144 -10.69 -17.81 12.32
CA ASP A 144 -10.26 -17.73 13.71
C ASP A 144 -10.54 -16.36 14.35
N THR A 145 -10.55 -16.35 15.68
CA THR A 145 -10.68 -15.13 16.49
C THR A 145 -9.58 -15.05 17.52
N ALA A 146 -9.08 -13.86 17.81
CA ALA A 146 -8.03 -13.66 18.81
C ALA A 146 -8.14 -12.31 19.51
N GLU A 147 -7.55 -12.23 20.71
CA GLU A 147 -7.22 -10.98 21.38
C GLU A 147 -5.70 -10.88 21.53
N ILE A 148 -5.14 -9.74 21.15
CA ILE A 148 -3.71 -9.45 21.27
C ILE A 148 -3.56 -8.23 22.18
N LEU A 149 -2.83 -8.40 23.29
CA LEU A 149 -2.54 -7.27 24.17
C LEU A 149 -1.31 -6.51 23.68
N LEU A 150 -1.31 -5.19 23.83
CA LEU A 150 -0.16 -4.32 23.56
C LEU A 150 0.12 -3.44 24.78
N SER A 151 1.34 -3.48 25.29
CA SER A 151 1.76 -2.71 26.47
C SER A 151 3.28 -2.66 26.60
N ALA A 152 3.82 -1.75 27.40
CA ALA A 152 5.28 -1.68 27.66
C ALA A 152 5.84 -2.97 28.27
N THR A 153 5.10 -3.56 29.21
CA THR A 153 5.44 -4.83 29.87
C THR A 153 4.29 -5.81 29.75
N ARG A 154 4.59 -7.11 29.67
CA ARG A 154 3.56 -8.16 29.62
C ARG A 154 2.73 -8.08 30.91
N PRO A 155 1.39 -7.97 30.83
CA PRO A 155 0.55 -7.97 32.01
C PRO A 155 0.74 -9.27 32.83
N GLU A 156 0.73 -9.14 34.14
CA GLU A 156 0.87 -10.30 35.04
C GLU A 156 -0.26 -11.32 34.81
N GLY A 157 0.10 -12.60 34.70
CA GLY A 157 -0.87 -13.67 34.43
C GLY A 157 -1.40 -13.75 32.99
N HIS A 158 -0.89 -12.94 32.05
CA HIS A 158 -1.27 -13.03 30.63
C HIS A 158 -0.33 -13.95 29.83
N ASP A 159 -0.81 -15.15 29.53
CA ASP A 159 -0.09 -16.14 28.70
C ASP A 159 -0.46 -16.09 27.21
N GLY A 160 -1.41 -15.23 26.83
CA GLY A 160 -1.87 -15.09 25.44
C GLY A 160 -0.95 -14.26 24.54
N PRO A 161 -1.38 -14.03 23.26
CA PRO A 161 -0.70 -13.15 22.34
C PRO A 161 -0.43 -11.76 22.93
N TRP A 162 0.79 -11.27 22.80
CA TRP A 162 1.21 -9.97 23.34
C TRP A 162 2.31 -9.35 22.47
N ILE A 163 2.20 -8.03 22.27
CA ILE A 163 3.18 -7.21 21.54
C ILE A 163 3.70 -6.14 22.48
N ALA A 164 5.02 -6.07 22.65
CA ALA A 164 5.65 -5.03 23.46
C ALA A 164 5.56 -3.65 22.79
N LEU A 165 5.25 -2.61 23.56
CA LEU A 165 5.32 -1.22 23.13
C LEU A 165 6.63 -0.58 23.60
N ALA A 166 7.55 -0.38 22.67
CA ALA A 166 8.80 0.34 22.93
C ALA A 166 8.54 1.84 23.20
N PRO A 167 9.46 2.58 23.87
CA PRO A 167 9.32 4.01 24.16
C PRO A 167 9.01 4.90 22.94
N GLU A 168 9.50 4.50 21.78
CA GLU A 168 9.27 5.16 20.49
C GLU A 168 7.97 4.73 19.80
N ALA A 169 7.16 3.84 20.37
CA ALA A 169 5.89 3.42 19.78
C ALA A 169 4.94 4.60 19.59
N ARG A 170 4.47 4.81 18.35
CA ARG A 170 3.51 5.87 18.01
C ARG A 170 2.34 5.39 17.18
N LEU A 171 2.52 4.34 16.39
CA LEU A 171 1.56 3.94 15.39
C LEU A 171 1.44 2.43 15.31
N LEU A 172 0.24 1.91 15.54
CA LEU A 172 -0.13 0.55 15.17
C LEU A 172 -0.48 0.52 13.69
N HIS A 173 0.06 -0.44 12.96
CA HIS A 173 -0.25 -0.65 11.54
C HIS A 173 -0.56 -2.12 11.30
N VAL A 174 -1.82 -2.40 10.94
CA VAL A 174 -2.32 -3.73 10.62
C VAL A 174 -2.44 -3.84 9.10
N ARG A 175 -1.94 -4.92 8.51
CA ARG A 175 -2.16 -5.28 7.11
C ARG A 175 -2.80 -6.65 7.05
N ASP A 176 -3.99 -6.76 6.48
CA ASP A 176 -4.71 -8.02 6.28
C ASP A 176 -4.79 -8.38 4.80
N TYR A 177 -4.40 -9.60 4.44
CA TYR A 177 -4.11 -10.05 3.08
C TYR A 177 -5.14 -11.06 2.55
N TYR A 178 -5.44 -10.93 1.25
CA TYR A 178 -6.35 -11.75 0.46
C TYR A 178 -5.74 -12.02 -0.91
N PHE A 179 -5.52 -13.29 -1.24
CA PHE A 179 -4.83 -13.70 -2.47
C PHE A 179 -5.78 -14.37 -3.46
N ASP A 180 -6.64 -15.27 -2.98
CA ASP A 180 -7.72 -15.85 -3.78
C ASP A 180 -8.91 -14.89 -3.79
N TRP A 181 -8.82 -13.80 -4.54
CA TRP A 181 -9.81 -12.71 -4.54
C TRP A 181 -11.27 -13.19 -4.76
N GLN A 182 -11.97 -13.48 -3.67
CA GLN A 182 -13.37 -13.89 -3.63
C GLN A 182 -14.25 -12.82 -2.94
N PRO A 183 -15.55 -12.75 -3.27
CA PRO A 183 -16.51 -11.90 -2.58
C PRO A 183 -16.87 -12.48 -1.19
N ALA A 184 -15.98 -12.30 -0.21
CA ALA A 184 -16.13 -12.85 1.14
C ALA A 184 -15.93 -11.78 2.23
N GLN A 185 -16.38 -12.07 3.46
CA GLN A 185 -16.24 -11.15 4.60
C GLN A 185 -14.74 -10.93 4.93
N PRO A 186 -14.23 -9.69 4.90
CA PRO A 186 -12.86 -9.40 5.30
C PRO A 186 -12.71 -9.50 6.82
N ALA A 187 -11.46 -9.56 7.28
CA ALA A 187 -11.16 -9.50 8.70
C ALA A 187 -11.75 -8.26 9.37
N MET A 188 -12.11 -8.41 10.63
CA MET A 188 -12.56 -7.33 11.49
C MET A 188 -11.54 -7.15 12.61
N PHE A 189 -11.18 -5.88 12.84
CA PHE A 189 -10.24 -5.49 13.88
C PHE A 189 -10.87 -4.40 14.72
N ALA A 190 -10.74 -4.50 16.04
CA ALA A 190 -11.10 -3.46 16.98
C ALA A 190 -9.92 -3.19 17.90
N LEU A 191 -9.63 -1.92 18.14
CA LEU A 191 -8.56 -1.49 19.05
C LEU A 191 -9.18 -0.68 20.18
N GLU A 192 -8.90 -1.10 21.40
CA GLU A 192 -9.34 -0.44 22.63
C GLU A 192 -8.12 -0.08 23.47
N ARG A 193 -8.13 1.08 24.13
CA ARG A 193 -7.14 1.42 25.17
C ARG A 193 -7.73 1.18 26.54
N LEU A 194 -7.24 0.16 27.24
CA LEU A 194 -7.81 -0.39 28.47
C LEU A 194 -7.61 0.52 29.71
N ASP A 195 -6.54 1.31 29.75
CA ASP A 195 -6.20 2.16 30.90
C ASP A 195 -6.93 3.53 30.92
N THR A 196 -7.66 3.87 29.86
CA THR A 196 -8.39 5.15 29.75
C THR A 196 -9.82 5.03 29.23
N GLN A 197 -10.41 3.83 29.22
CA GLN A 197 -11.75 3.59 28.64
C GLN A 197 -12.86 4.44 29.30
N ASP A 198 -12.72 4.71 30.59
CA ASP A 198 -13.72 5.45 31.38
C ASP A 198 -13.51 6.97 31.36
N VAL A 199 -12.50 7.46 30.63
CA VAL A 199 -12.20 8.89 30.53
C VAL A 199 -12.85 9.42 29.24
N PRO A 200 -13.73 10.43 29.29
CA PRO A 200 -14.30 11.00 28.07
C PRO A 200 -13.29 11.90 27.35
N ARG A 201 -13.38 11.96 26.02
CA ARG A 201 -12.59 12.90 25.21
C ARG A 201 -12.87 14.34 25.66
N PRO A 202 -11.83 15.16 25.89
CA PRO A 202 -12.03 16.56 26.24
C PRO A 202 -12.68 17.33 25.08
N PRO A 203 -13.39 18.45 25.35
CA PRO A 203 -13.89 19.33 24.30
C PRO A 203 -12.77 19.82 23.38
N THR A 204 -13.11 20.06 22.11
CA THR A 204 -12.17 20.57 21.11
C THR A 204 -11.60 21.92 21.53
N ALA A 205 -10.28 21.98 21.70
CA ALA A 205 -9.55 23.22 21.99
C ALA A 205 -9.12 23.92 20.68
N PRO A 206 -9.13 25.27 20.62
CA PRO A 206 -8.65 26.02 19.45
C PRO A 206 -7.23 25.63 18.99
N ALA A 207 -6.30 25.51 19.94
CA ALA A 207 -4.92 25.10 19.66
C ALA A 207 -4.82 23.70 19.03
N HIS A 208 -5.75 22.78 19.38
CA HIS A 208 -5.79 21.45 18.78
C HIS A 208 -6.18 21.52 17.30
N ILE A 209 -7.14 22.37 16.93
CA ILE A 209 -7.52 22.56 15.52
C ILE A 209 -6.39 23.19 14.72
N ALA A 210 -5.71 24.19 15.27
CA ALA A 210 -4.55 24.80 14.64
C ALA A 210 -3.45 23.76 14.35
N GLN A 211 -3.09 22.95 15.36
CA GLN A 211 -2.09 21.89 15.23
C GLN A 211 -2.49 20.86 14.16
N LEU A 212 -3.73 20.35 14.24
CA LEU A 212 -4.28 19.37 13.31
C LEU A 212 -4.19 19.85 11.85
N LEU A 213 -4.55 21.10 11.57
CA LEU A 213 -4.48 21.67 10.22
C LEU A 213 -3.02 21.80 9.76
N GLY A 214 -2.13 22.25 10.64
CA GLY A 214 -0.69 22.34 10.37
C GLY A 214 -0.08 20.99 10.01
N ASP A 215 -0.37 19.98 10.82
CA ASP A 215 0.11 18.60 10.62
C ASP A 215 -0.47 17.98 9.36
N ALA A 216 -1.76 18.20 9.06
CA ALA A 216 -2.37 17.72 7.83
C ALA A 216 -1.66 18.31 6.60
N ALA A 217 -1.47 19.63 6.55
CA ALA A 217 -0.80 20.28 5.43
C ALA A 217 0.66 19.81 5.30
N GLN A 218 1.38 19.65 6.41
CA GLN A 218 2.75 19.13 6.39
C GLN A 218 2.81 17.72 5.80
N MET A 219 1.88 16.84 6.20
CA MET A 219 1.82 15.48 5.69
C MET A 219 1.47 15.42 4.19
N VAL A 220 0.57 16.30 3.71
CA VAL A 220 0.29 16.42 2.28
C VAL A 220 1.56 16.78 1.51
N GLU A 221 2.26 17.84 1.93
CA GLU A 221 3.48 18.34 1.28
C GLU A 221 4.60 17.29 1.27
N GLN A 222 4.86 16.67 2.42
CA GLN A 222 5.90 15.67 2.59
C GLN A 222 5.60 14.43 1.77
N SER A 223 4.38 13.90 1.85
CA SER A 223 4.00 12.68 1.14
C SER A 223 4.03 12.88 -0.38
N LEU A 224 3.53 13.99 -0.91
CA LEU A 224 3.57 14.29 -2.36
C LEU A 224 5.02 14.36 -2.87
N THR A 225 5.85 15.14 -2.18
CA THR A 225 7.26 15.33 -2.57
C THR A 225 8.04 14.03 -2.48
N TYR A 226 7.85 13.29 -1.39
CA TYR A 226 8.63 12.10 -1.09
C TYR A 226 8.34 11.00 -2.10
N TRP A 227 7.07 10.70 -2.38
CA TRP A 227 6.74 9.58 -3.27
C TRP A 227 7.06 9.86 -4.74
N ASN A 228 6.98 11.13 -5.17
CA ASN A 228 7.47 11.51 -6.50
C ASN A 228 8.97 11.23 -6.64
N THR A 229 9.75 11.78 -5.69
CA THR A 229 11.20 11.58 -5.65
C THR A 229 11.58 10.11 -5.51
N TRP A 230 10.94 9.38 -4.60
CA TRP A 230 11.24 7.97 -4.31
C TRP A 230 10.96 7.09 -5.52
N THR A 231 9.83 7.30 -6.20
CA THR A 231 9.45 6.49 -7.37
C THR A 231 10.41 6.76 -8.52
N GLU A 232 10.74 8.02 -8.80
CA GLU A 232 11.67 8.36 -9.88
C GLU A 232 13.08 7.80 -9.61
N GLN A 233 13.56 7.89 -8.37
CA GLN A 233 14.85 7.31 -7.96
C GLN A 233 14.90 5.79 -8.13
N ASN A 234 13.86 5.06 -7.69
CA ASN A 234 13.83 3.60 -7.81
C ASN A 234 13.59 3.15 -9.26
N ALA A 235 12.81 3.91 -10.03
CA ALA A 235 12.56 3.64 -11.45
C ALA A 235 13.85 3.76 -12.26
N THR A 236 14.63 4.81 -12.03
CA THR A 236 15.85 5.12 -12.81
C THR A 236 17.12 4.48 -12.28
N ALA A 237 17.04 3.69 -11.20
CA ALA A 237 18.16 2.94 -10.64
C ALA A 237 18.70 1.86 -11.59
N GLN A 238 17.88 1.43 -12.56
CA GLN A 238 18.23 0.47 -13.60
C GLN A 238 17.82 1.01 -14.98
N PRO A 239 18.37 0.46 -16.07
CA PRO A 239 17.85 0.76 -17.41
C PRO A 239 16.35 0.45 -17.51
N PRO A 240 15.59 1.19 -18.33
CA PRO A 240 14.18 0.89 -18.56
C PRO A 240 13.95 -0.57 -18.95
N ASN A 241 12.78 -1.10 -18.60
CA ASN A 241 12.36 -2.47 -18.87
C ASN A 241 13.26 -3.55 -18.22
N THR A 242 14.05 -3.16 -17.22
CA THR A 242 14.87 -4.06 -16.40
C THR A 242 14.47 -3.90 -14.94
N PHE A 243 14.42 -5.00 -14.20
CA PHE A 243 14.13 -4.96 -12.78
C PHE A 243 15.40 -4.83 -11.94
N SER A 244 15.29 -4.16 -10.80
CA SER A 244 16.30 -4.21 -9.75
C SER A 244 16.46 -5.62 -9.19
N THR A 245 17.64 -5.92 -8.68
CA THR A 245 17.87 -7.10 -7.83
C THR A 245 16.87 -7.10 -6.66
N PRO A 246 16.21 -8.23 -6.35
CA PRO A 246 15.33 -8.34 -5.20
C PRO A 246 16.05 -8.00 -3.88
N ALA A 247 15.46 -7.11 -3.07
CA ALA A 247 16.04 -6.69 -1.80
C ALA A 247 14.98 -6.31 -0.77
N PHE A 248 15.33 -6.38 0.52
CA PHE A 248 14.50 -5.86 1.60
C PHE A 248 14.49 -4.33 1.59
N VAL A 249 13.35 -3.72 1.93
CA VAL A 249 13.16 -2.26 1.97
C VAL A 249 12.90 -1.79 3.39
N GLU A 250 13.68 -0.82 3.86
CA GLU A 250 13.52 -0.24 5.19
C GLU A 250 12.12 0.38 5.39
N GLY A 251 11.49 0.07 6.53
CA GLY A 251 10.13 0.54 6.86
C GLY A 251 8.99 -0.26 6.22
N GLY A 252 9.32 -1.20 5.32
CA GLY A 252 8.43 -2.23 4.79
C GLY A 252 8.06 -3.29 5.82
N VAL A 253 7.43 -4.38 5.35
CA VAL A 253 7.28 -5.61 6.15
C VAL A 253 8.61 -6.35 6.10
N GLN A 254 9.10 -6.87 7.22
CA GLN A 254 10.46 -7.41 7.31
C GLN A 254 10.67 -8.64 6.42
N ASP A 255 9.63 -9.46 6.25
CA ASP A 255 9.69 -10.70 5.47
C ASP A 255 9.42 -10.51 3.96
N ILE A 256 9.38 -9.27 3.46
CA ILE A 256 9.11 -8.98 2.04
C ILE A 256 10.36 -8.46 1.32
N MET A 257 10.80 -9.20 0.31
CA MET A 257 11.73 -8.70 -0.71
C MET A 257 10.97 -8.01 -1.84
N TYR A 258 11.57 -6.95 -2.38
CA TYR A 258 11.01 -6.11 -3.43
C TYR A 258 11.95 -6.03 -4.63
N ALA A 259 11.38 -6.00 -5.83
CA ALA A 259 12.07 -5.58 -7.04
C ALA A 259 11.21 -4.53 -7.78
N PHE A 260 11.88 -3.58 -8.43
CA PHE A 260 11.24 -2.44 -9.08
C PHE A 260 11.71 -2.31 -10.53
N ALA A 261 10.84 -1.82 -11.41
CA ALA A 261 11.19 -1.51 -12.79
C ALA A 261 10.48 -0.24 -13.30
N ASP A 262 11.22 0.57 -14.07
CA ASP A 262 10.68 1.58 -14.97
C ASP A 262 10.26 0.91 -16.27
N VAL A 263 8.97 0.58 -16.40
CA VAL A 263 8.45 -0.08 -17.59
C VAL A 263 8.07 1.00 -18.60
N ARG A 264 8.74 0.99 -19.76
CA ARG A 264 8.54 1.93 -20.86
C ARG A 264 8.20 1.17 -22.14
N LEU A 265 6.99 1.35 -22.66
CA LEU A 265 6.45 0.61 -23.79
C LEU A 265 5.93 1.56 -24.87
N GLY A 266 6.29 1.30 -26.12
CA GLY A 266 5.53 1.81 -27.26
C GLY A 266 4.16 1.13 -27.38
N PRO A 267 3.30 1.62 -28.29
CA PRO A 267 1.95 1.08 -28.46
C PRO A 267 1.91 -0.40 -28.88
N ASP A 268 2.98 -0.90 -29.52
CA ASP A 268 3.08 -2.26 -30.04
C ASP A 268 4.09 -3.12 -29.26
N ASP A 269 4.56 -2.66 -28.10
CA ASP A 269 5.50 -3.38 -27.26
C ASP A 269 4.79 -4.16 -26.14
N ALA A 270 5.44 -5.24 -25.70
CA ALA A 270 5.10 -5.96 -24.48
C ALA A 270 6.38 -6.32 -23.72
N LEU A 271 6.35 -6.20 -22.38
CA LEU A 271 7.41 -6.68 -21.51
C LEU A 271 7.04 -8.06 -20.96
N LEU A 272 7.79 -9.08 -21.35
CA LEU A 272 7.69 -10.40 -20.75
C LEU A 272 8.54 -10.46 -19.50
N VAL A 273 7.96 -10.92 -18.39
CA VAL A 273 8.67 -11.07 -17.11
C VAL A 273 8.62 -12.53 -16.69
N SER A 274 9.75 -13.21 -16.78
CA SER A 274 9.90 -14.58 -16.28
C SER A 274 10.11 -14.54 -14.78
N VAL A 275 9.28 -15.25 -14.04
CA VAL A 275 9.30 -15.30 -12.58
C VAL A 275 9.47 -16.74 -12.13
N ASP A 276 10.53 -16.98 -11.37
CA ASP A 276 10.68 -18.19 -10.57
C ASP A 276 10.61 -17.77 -9.09
N PRO A 277 9.51 -18.08 -8.40
CA PRO A 277 9.33 -17.65 -7.01
C PRO A 277 10.25 -18.40 -6.04
N GLY A 278 10.93 -19.47 -6.48
CA GLY A 278 11.76 -20.31 -5.61
C GLY A 278 10.96 -20.80 -4.40
N GLN A 279 11.48 -20.51 -3.20
CA GLN A 279 10.86 -20.91 -1.92
C GLN A 279 9.88 -19.86 -1.37
N ALA A 280 9.66 -18.73 -2.05
CA ALA A 280 8.76 -17.70 -1.55
C ALA A 280 7.33 -18.26 -1.38
N ALA A 281 6.80 -18.17 -0.17
CA ALA A 281 5.46 -18.66 0.15
C ALA A 281 4.38 -17.89 -0.62
N GLN A 282 4.62 -16.59 -0.84
CA GLN A 282 3.69 -15.70 -1.52
C GLN A 282 4.47 -14.73 -2.41
N TRP A 283 3.89 -14.38 -3.55
CA TRP A 283 4.42 -13.31 -4.39
C TRP A 283 3.31 -12.57 -5.13
N ASN A 284 3.60 -11.35 -5.54
CA ASN A 284 2.77 -10.59 -6.48
C ASN A 284 3.57 -9.61 -7.33
N ALA A 285 2.94 -9.18 -8.42
CA ALA A 285 3.37 -8.05 -9.23
C ALA A 285 2.20 -7.08 -9.40
N GLN A 286 2.48 -5.79 -9.37
CA GLN A 286 1.48 -4.76 -9.62
C GLN A 286 2.09 -3.56 -10.35
N LEU A 287 1.24 -2.89 -11.13
CA LEU A 287 1.57 -1.66 -11.81
C LEU A 287 1.09 -0.45 -10.99
N GLN A 288 1.89 0.60 -11.01
CA GLN A 288 1.62 1.87 -10.37
C GLN A 288 1.85 3.05 -11.31
N SER A 289 1.16 4.15 -11.03
CA SER A 289 1.40 5.42 -11.71
C SER A 289 2.77 5.97 -11.31
N MET A 290 3.48 6.58 -12.27
CA MET A 290 4.67 7.36 -11.97
C MET A 290 4.31 8.62 -11.15
N GLY A 291 5.25 9.10 -10.34
CA GLY A 291 5.14 10.32 -9.51
C GLY A 291 4.22 10.20 -8.28
N TRP A 292 3.03 9.62 -8.43
CA TRP A 292 2.02 9.52 -7.37
C TRP A 292 2.10 8.20 -6.59
N PHE A 293 2.75 7.20 -7.19
CA PHE A 293 2.93 5.86 -6.63
C PHE A 293 1.62 5.20 -6.17
N GLU A 294 0.53 5.46 -6.90
CA GLU A 294 -0.76 4.80 -6.71
C GLU A 294 -0.81 3.51 -7.51
N SER A 295 -1.49 2.48 -7.00
CA SER A 295 -1.89 1.36 -7.86
C SER A 295 -2.77 1.84 -9.00
N LEU A 296 -2.58 1.28 -10.20
CA LEU A 296 -3.55 1.41 -11.28
C LEU A 296 -4.90 0.75 -10.90
N ASP A 297 -5.91 0.78 -11.78
CA ASP A 297 -7.25 0.23 -11.52
C ASP A 297 -7.26 -1.30 -11.45
N PHE A 298 -6.78 -1.84 -10.32
CA PHE A 298 -6.76 -3.27 -10.04
C PHE A 298 -8.17 -3.84 -9.83
N THR A 299 -9.19 -2.99 -9.68
CA THR A 299 -10.57 -3.41 -9.41
C THR A 299 -11.34 -3.77 -10.66
N HIS A 300 -11.07 -3.08 -11.78
CA HIS A 300 -11.73 -3.36 -13.07
C HIS A 300 -10.78 -3.80 -14.17
N ARG A 301 -9.46 -3.75 -13.95
CA ARG A 301 -8.45 -4.17 -14.92
C ARG A 301 -7.45 -5.14 -14.28
N PRO A 302 -6.83 -6.02 -15.08
CA PRO A 302 -5.75 -6.85 -14.59
C PRO A 302 -4.47 -6.01 -14.53
N THR A 303 -4.34 -5.10 -13.58
CA THR A 303 -3.11 -4.29 -13.38
C THR A 303 -2.17 -4.91 -12.35
N SER A 304 -2.58 -6.04 -11.79
CA SER A 304 -1.83 -6.83 -10.81
C SER A 304 -2.13 -8.31 -10.94
N VAL A 305 -1.21 -9.13 -10.45
CA VAL A 305 -1.39 -10.57 -10.32
C VAL A 305 -0.60 -11.08 -9.12
N ASN A 306 -1.16 -12.05 -8.40
CA ASN A 306 -0.50 -12.72 -7.30
C ASN A 306 -0.35 -14.23 -7.55
N HIS A 307 0.40 -14.90 -6.68
CA HIS A 307 0.68 -16.34 -6.75
C HIS A 307 -0.57 -17.26 -6.74
N ARG A 308 -1.76 -16.81 -6.35
CA ARG A 308 -2.99 -17.61 -6.46
C ARG A 308 -3.76 -17.35 -7.76
N GLN A 309 -3.58 -16.18 -8.34
CA GLN A 309 -4.22 -15.77 -9.59
C GLN A 309 -3.41 -16.14 -10.83
N ALA A 310 -2.08 -16.21 -10.70
CA ALA A 310 -1.18 -16.44 -11.82
C ALA A 310 -1.34 -17.85 -12.40
N HIS A 311 -1.44 -17.91 -13.73
CA HIS A 311 -1.19 -19.14 -14.47
C HIS A 311 0.30 -19.49 -14.40
N ARG A 312 0.61 -20.71 -13.96
CA ARG A 312 1.97 -21.23 -13.87
C ARG A 312 2.16 -22.41 -14.82
N GLY A 313 3.37 -22.54 -15.35
CA GLY A 313 3.78 -23.73 -16.07
C GLY A 313 3.91 -24.95 -15.12
N PRO A 314 4.10 -26.16 -15.67
CA PRO A 314 4.31 -27.38 -14.89
C PRO A 314 5.53 -27.34 -13.97
N ASP A 315 6.51 -26.49 -14.27
CA ASP A 315 7.71 -26.22 -13.49
C ASP A 315 7.49 -25.22 -12.34
N GLY A 316 6.26 -24.72 -12.16
CA GLY A 316 5.89 -23.75 -11.13
C GLY A 316 6.26 -22.29 -11.49
N ARG A 317 6.90 -22.06 -12.63
CA ARG A 317 7.28 -20.71 -13.09
C ARG A 317 6.09 -19.99 -13.72
N ALA A 318 6.14 -18.66 -13.69
CA ALA A 318 5.15 -17.82 -14.36
C ALA A 318 5.84 -16.89 -15.36
N VAL A 319 5.15 -16.60 -16.47
CA VAL A 319 5.52 -15.49 -17.35
C VAL A 319 4.41 -14.45 -17.24
N LEU A 320 4.76 -13.25 -16.80
CA LEU A 320 3.87 -12.09 -16.79
C LEU A 320 4.04 -11.32 -18.10
N VAL A 321 2.97 -10.70 -18.60
CA VAL A 321 3.02 -9.90 -19.82
C VAL A 321 2.52 -8.49 -19.52
N ILE A 322 3.39 -7.50 -19.50
CA ILE A 322 2.99 -6.10 -19.29
C ILE A 322 2.82 -5.43 -20.65
N ALA A 323 1.61 -4.94 -20.97
CA ALA A 323 1.32 -4.33 -22.26
C ALA A 323 0.09 -3.40 -22.19
N GLY A 324 0.01 -2.43 -23.10
CA GLY A 324 -1.12 -1.49 -23.18
C GLY A 324 -2.39 -2.05 -23.84
N ARG A 325 -2.33 -3.25 -24.42
CA ARG A 325 -3.48 -3.95 -25.03
C ARG A 325 -3.44 -5.43 -24.65
N ASP A 326 -4.62 -6.06 -24.63
CA ASP A 326 -4.76 -7.47 -24.28
C ASP A 326 -4.13 -8.38 -25.36
N PRO A 327 -3.06 -9.14 -25.06
CA PRO A 327 -2.45 -10.08 -26.00
C PRO A 327 -3.20 -11.42 -26.08
N GLY A 328 -4.30 -11.60 -25.35
CA GLY A 328 -5.09 -12.83 -25.33
C GLY A 328 -4.42 -13.99 -24.58
N VAL A 329 -3.61 -13.67 -23.56
CA VAL A 329 -2.86 -14.64 -22.74
C VAL A 329 -3.13 -14.44 -21.25
N PRO A 330 -2.89 -15.47 -20.40
CA PRO A 330 -2.91 -15.32 -18.95
C PRO A 330 -1.84 -14.34 -18.46
N ASN A 331 -1.94 -13.91 -17.20
CA ASN A 331 -0.95 -13.05 -16.53
C ASN A 331 -0.64 -11.71 -17.23
N TRP A 332 -1.53 -11.25 -18.11
CA TRP A 332 -1.42 -9.92 -18.70
C TRP A 332 -1.65 -8.85 -17.63
N LEU A 333 -0.75 -7.88 -17.57
CA LEU A 333 -0.84 -6.67 -16.78
C LEU A 333 -1.10 -5.46 -17.68
N ASP A 334 -2.29 -4.87 -17.55
CA ASP A 334 -2.78 -3.73 -18.35
C ASP A 334 -2.13 -2.42 -17.89
N THR A 335 -1.43 -1.72 -18.78
CA THR A 335 -0.83 -0.41 -18.46
C THR A 335 -1.84 0.74 -18.48
N GLU A 336 -3.12 0.48 -18.74
CA GLU A 336 -4.18 1.48 -18.94
C GLU A 336 -3.92 2.41 -20.12
N GLY A 337 -3.13 1.94 -21.10
CA GLY A 337 -2.69 2.76 -22.24
C GLY A 337 -1.52 3.68 -21.92
N ARG A 338 -0.88 3.56 -20.74
CA ARG A 338 0.31 4.33 -20.40
C ARG A 338 1.54 3.76 -21.09
N GLU A 339 2.37 4.65 -21.61
CA GLU A 339 3.68 4.33 -22.15
C GLU A 339 4.72 4.11 -21.04
N ARG A 340 4.51 4.67 -19.84
CA ARG A 340 5.41 4.55 -18.69
C ARG A 340 4.64 4.20 -17.43
N VAL A 341 5.02 3.10 -16.78
CA VAL A 341 4.46 2.67 -15.48
C VAL A 341 5.58 2.19 -14.55
N PHE A 342 5.36 2.33 -13.26
CA PHE A 342 6.24 1.72 -12.26
C PHE A 342 5.72 0.31 -11.96
N CYS A 343 6.59 -0.69 -12.00
CA CYS A 343 6.21 -2.06 -11.62
C CYS A 343 6.89 -2.43 -10.30
N THR A 344 6.10 -2.91 -9.34
CA THR A 344 6.60 -3.48 -8.08
C THR A 344 6.33 -4.98 -8.06
N HIS A 345 7.38 -5.76 -7.84
CA HIS A 345 7.28 -7.18 -7.53
C HIS A 345 7.62 -7.41 -6.05
N ARG A 346 6.87 -8.30 -5.39
CA ARG A 346 7.06 -8.64 -3.97
C ARG A 346 7.14 -10.15 -3.80
N TRP A 347 8.02 -10.60 -2.91
CA TRP A 347 8.10 -11.99 -2.46
C TRP A 347 8.12 -12.00 -0.94
N THR A 348 7.20 -12.75 -0.34
CA THR A 348 7.09 -12.93 1.11
C THR A 348 7.60 -14.32 1.48
N GLY A 349 8.42 -14.42 2.53
CA GLY A 349 9.00 -15.68 3.00
C GLY A 349 10.12 -16.21 2.10
N ALA A 350 10.75 -15.36 1.28
CA ALA A 350 11.88 -15.74 0.44
C ALA A 350 13.15 -15.88 1.29
N ARG A 351 13.74 -17.09 1.32
CA ARG A 351 15.00 -17.38 2.04
C ARG A 351 16.24 -17.26 1.15
N GLU A 352 16.03 -17.30 -0.15
CA GLU A 352 17.03 -17.11 -1.20
C GLU A 352 16.52 -16.02 -2.15
N GLU A 353 17.43 -15.40 -2.90
CA GLU A 353 17.08 -14.37 -3.88
C GLU A 353 16.16 -14.97 -4.97
N PRO A 354 14.90 -14.51 -5.10
CA PRO A 354 14.01 -14.99 -6.16
C PRO A 354 14.54 -14.60 -7.54
N TYR A 355 14.27 -15.41 -8.55
CA TYR A 355 14.69 -15.08 -9.91
C TYR A 355 13.60 -14.32 -10.66
N LEU A 356 14.00 -13.22 -11.28
CA LEU A 356 13.16 -12.43 -12.16
C LEU A 356 13.98 -11.86 -13.31
N ALA A 357 13.48 -12.01 -14.55
CA ALA A 357 14.11 -11.47 -15.74
C ALA A 357 13.07 -10.92 -16.72
N ALA A 358 13.40 -9.79 -17.36
CA ALA A 358 12.51 -9.09 -18.26
C ALA A 358 13.05 -9.09 -19.71
N LYS A 359 12.14 -9.18 -20.68
CA LYS A 359 12.43 -9.15 -22.11
C LYS A 359 11.36 -8.37 -22.86
N LEU A 360 11.77 -7.30 -23.54
CA LEU A 360 10.91 -6.53 -24.44
C LEU A 360 10.71 -7.29 -25.76
N VAL A 361 9.46 -7.38 -26.22
CA VAL A 361 9.09 -8.05 -27.48
C VAL A 361 7.95 -7.27 -28.16
N PRO A 362 7.75 -7.41 -29.48
CA PRO A 362 6.52 -6.94 -30.12
C PRO A 362 5.31 -7.68 -29.55
N ILE A 363 4.22 -6.96 -29.27
CA ILE A 363 3.00 -7.53 -28.67
C ILE A 363 2.40 -8.65 -29.54
N GLY A 364 2.50 -8.54 -30.87
CA GLY A 364 2.07 -9.57 -31.82
C GLY A 364 2.89 -10.86 -31.77
N GLU A 365 4.08 -10.82 -31.18
CA GLU A 365 4.99 -11.97 -31.05
C GLU A 365 4.91 -12.64 -29.67
N VAL A 366 4.14 -12.07 -28.73
CA VAL A 366 4.02 -12.57 -27.34
C VAL A 366 3.75 -14.08 -27.30
N ARG A 367 2.76 -14.58 -28.06
CA ARG A 367 2.42 -16.02 -28.08
C ARG A 367 3.60 -16.91 -28.43
N GLY A 368 4.46 -16.48 -29.37
CA GLY A 368 5.63 -17.24 -29.81
C GLY A 368 6.75 -17.32 -28.77
N HIS A 369 6.70 -16.47 -27.74
CA HIS A 369 7.65 -16.47 -26.62
C HIS A 369 7.14 -17.20 -25.38
N LEU A 370 5.87 -17.64 -25.36
CA LEU A 370 5.28 -18.37 -24.24
C LEU A 370 5.34 -19.89 -24.49
N PRO A 371 5.29 -20.72 -23.43
CA PRO A 371 5.13 -22.17 -23.57
C PRO A 371 3.96 -22.53 -24.49
N ALA A 372 4.10 -23.58 -25.30
CA ALA A 372 3.12 -23.97 -26.31
C ALA A 372 1.75 -24.36 -25.72
N ASP A 373 1.73 -24.79 -24.47
CA ASP A 373 0.53 -25.13 -23.69
C ASP A 373 -0.11 -23.92 -23.00
N THR A 374 0.44 -22.71 -23.15
CA THR A 374 -0.13 -21.48 -22.57
C THR A 374 -1.54 -21.25 -23.09
N PRO A 375 -2.56 -21.17 -22.21
CA PRO A 375 -3.95 -21.00 -22.61
C PRO A 375 -4.20 -19.74 -23.47
N VAL A 376 -5.23 -19.80 -24.30
CA VAL A 376 -5.80 -18.61 -24.93
C VAL A 376 -6.82 -18.01 -23.97
N VAL A 377 -6.72 -16.70 -23.72
CA VAL A 377 -7.70 -15.94 -22.96
C VAL A 377 -8.51 -15.11 -23.96
N ASP A 378 -9.78 -15.44 -24.12
CA ASP A 378 -10.69 -14.69 -24.98
C ASP A 378 -11.36 -13.52 -24.23
N GLY A 379 -12.16 -12.74 -24.94
CA GLY A 379 -12.87 -11.60 -24.37
C GLY A 379 -13.84 -11.99 -23.24
N ALA A 380 -14.50 -13.15 -23.32
CA ALA A 380 -15.45 -13.61 -22.31
C ALA A 380 -14.73 -14.02 -21.00
N ALA A 381 -13.58 -14.69 -21.12
CA ALA A 381 -12.71 -15.02 -20.00
C ALA A 381 -12.14 -13.76 -19.35
N ARG A 382 -11.74 -12.75 -20.15
CA ARG A 382 -11.27 -11.47 -19.63
C ARG A 382 -12.38 -10.70 -18.91
N ASP A 383 -13.59 -10.68 -19.46
CA ASP A 383 -14.77 -10.10 -18.81
C ASP A 383 -15.07 -10.78 -17.48
N ALA A 384 -14.96 -12.12 -17.41
CA ALA A 384 -15.14 -12.87 -16.18
C ALA A 384 -14.08 -12.52 -15.14
N GLU A 385 -12.82 -12.35 -15.54
CA GLU A 385 -11.75 -11.88 -14.67
C GLU A 385 -12.07 -10.50 -14.08
N ARG A 386 -12.45 -9.52 -14.92
CA ARG A 386 -12.82 -8.17 -14.47
C ARG A 386 -13.99 -8.20 -13.48
N ARG A 387 -15.01 -9.02 -13.74
CA ARG A 387 -16.16 -9.18 -12.81
C ARG A 387 -15.73 -9.75 -11.45
N ARG A 388 -14.84 -10.76 -11.43
CA ARG A 388 -14.32 -11.32 -10.17
C ARG A 388 -13.56 -10.28 -9.36
N ARG A 389 -12.69 -9.50 -10.00
CA ARG A 389 -11.93 -8.41 -9.37
C ARG A 389 -12.86 -7.36 -8.76
N ALA A 390 -13.85 -6.90 -9.52
CA ALA A 390 -14.83 -5.92 -9.06
C ALA A 390 -15.65 -6.45 -7.88
N ALA A 391 -16.10 -7.71 -7.96
CA ALA A 391 -16.87 -8.35 -6.88
C ALA A 391 -16.05 -8.50 -5.59
N HIS A 392 -14.79 -8.93 -5.70
CA HIS A 392 -13.89 -8.99 -4.53
C HIS A 392 -13.67 -7.62 -3.93
N ALA A 393 -13.36 -6.60 -4.74
CA ALA A 393 -13.13 -5.24 -4.26
C ALA A 393 -14.36 -4.66 -3.55
N ALA A 394 -15.56 -4.87 -4.10
CA ALA A 394 -16.82 -4.43 -3.50
C ALA A 394 -17.06 -5.07 -2.12
N TRP A 395 -16.67 -6.34 -1.93
CA TRP A 395 -16.70 -6.95 -0.61
C TRP A 395 -15.57 -6.41 0.28
N ARG A 396 -14.32 -6.52 -0.14
CA ARG A 396 -13.15 -6.22 0.71
C ARG A 396 -13.14 -4.79 1.26
N PHE A 397 -13.62 -3.83 0.48
CA PHE A 397 -13.59 -2.39 0.81
C PHE A 397 -14.95 -1.79 1.18
N ARG A 398 -15.97 -2.60 1.47
CA ARG A 398 -17.25 -2.07 1.97
C ARG A 398 -17.05 -1.39 3.32
N ALA A 399 -17.75 -0.27 3.51
CA ALA A 399 -17.78 0.48 4.77
C ALA A 399 -18.67 -0.21 5.80
#